data_AF-A0A554FWF1-F1
#
_entry.id   AF-A0A554FWF1-F1
#
_cell.length_a   1.000
_cell.length_b   1.000
_cell.length_c   1.000
_cell.angle_alpha   90.00
_cell.angle_beta   90.00
_cell.angle_gamma   90.00
#
_symmetry.space_group_name_H-M   'P 1'
#
loop_
_entity.id
_entity.type
_entity.pdbx_description
1 polymer ?
#
loop_
_entity_poly.entity_id
_entity_poly.type
_entity_poly.pdbx_seq_one_letter_code
_entity_poly.pdbx_strand_id
1 'polypeptide(L)' 'MLATAMTPPPDPLPFPDSLCHRCAAPPRYVQSRTSTFILCPLLPQKYAPQPVRACSLFRPQPPGTEAT' A
#
# COMPACT_ATOMS: atom_id res chain seq x y z
N MET A 1 2.48 -7.27 -38.79
CA MET A 1 1.86 -7.91 -37.60
C MET A 1 2.42 -7.21 -36.37
N LEU A 2 1.79 -6.11 -35.92
CA LEU A 2 2.25 -5.32 -34.77
C LEU A 2 1.84 -6.05 -33.48
N ALA A 3 2.82 -6.47 -32.69
CA ALA A 3 2.59 -7.00 -31.35
C ALA A 3 2.14 -5.86 -30.44
N THR A 4 0.87 -5.84 -30.08
CA THR A 4 0.34 -5.05 -28.98
C THR A 4 1.06 -5.50 -27.72
N ALA A 5 1.95 -4.65 -27.18
CA ALA A 5 2.51 -4.86 -25.86
C ALA A 5 1.34 -4.82 -24.87
N MET A 6 0.82 -5.99 -24.54
CA MET A 6 -0.19 -6.18 -23.51
C MET A 6 0.52 -5.96 -22.20
N THR A 7 0.51 -4.70 -21.73
CA THR A 7 0.92 -4.37 -20.36
C THR A 7 0.13 -5.30 -19.45
N PRO A 8 0.78 -6.21 -18.67
CA PRO A 8 0.06 -7.04 -17.74
C PRO A 8 -0.75 -6.13 -16.81
N PRO A 9 -1.98 -6.53 -16.42
CA PRO A 9 -2.74 -5.77 -15.44
C PRO A 9 -1.84 -5.54 -14.21
N PRO A 10 -1.87 -4.33 -13.61
CA PRO A 10 -1.03 -4.04 -12.46
C PRO A 10 -1.25 -5.14 -11.42
N ASP A 11 -0.16 -5.77 -10.97
CA ASP A 11 -0.24 -6.82 -9.96
C ASP A 11 -1.10 -6.32 -8.79
N PRO A 12 -2.00 -7.19 -8.26
CA PRO A 12 -2.89 -6.81 -7.18
C PRO A 12 -2.06 -6.25 -6.02
N LEU A 13 -2.40 -5.03 -5.58
CA LEU A 13 -1.72 -4.36 -4.48
C LEU A 13 -1.66 -5.31 -3.27
N PRO A 14 -0.49 -5.47 -2.64
CA PRO A 14 -0.38 -6.29 -1.44
C PRO A 14 -1.31 -5.70 -0.37
N PHE A 15 -2.17 -6.55 0.19
CA PHE A 15 -3.19 -6.19 1.19
C PHE A 15 -4.16 -5.09 0.70
N PRO A 16 -5.03 -5.38 -0.28
CA PRO A 16 -5.93 -4.38 -0.85
C PRO A 16 -6.87 -3.76 0.19
N ASP A 17 -7.26 -4.53 1.22
CA ASP A 17 -8.11 -4.08 2.33
C ASP A 17 -7.36 -3.28 3.41
N SER A 18 -6.06 -3.04 3.26
CA SER A 18 -5.26 -2.33 4.26
C SER A 18 -5.61 -0.84 4.27
N LEU A 19 -5.94 -0.30 5.45
CA LEU A 19 -6.18 1.14 5.64
C LEU A 19 -4.96 1.99 5.31
N CYS A 20 -3.77 1.40 5.29
CA CYS A 20 -2.52 2.10 4.97
C CYS A 20 -2.52 2.71 3.57
N HIS A 21 -3.19 2.08 2.60
CA HIS A 21 -3.32 2.62 1.23
C HIS A 21 -4.16 3.89 1.17
N ARG A 22 -5.03 4.09 2.16
CA ARG A 22 -5.91 5.25 2.27
C ARG A 22 -5.37 6.30 3.25
N CYS A 23 -4.20 6.06 3.83
CA CYS A 23 -3.61 6.92 4.83
C CYS A 23 -2.80 8.04 4.16
N ALA A 24 -2.86 9.26 4.69
CA ALA A 24 -2.04 10.39 4.27
C ALA A 24 -0.54 10.18 4.58
N ALA A 25 -0.20 9.18 5.40
CA ALA A 25 1.17 8.78 5.65
C ALA A 25 1.62 7.78 4.57
N PRO A 26 2.67 8.07 3.79
CA PRO A 26 3.10 7.20 2.70
C PRO A 26 3.56 5.83 3.25
N PRO A 27 2.91 4.71 2.86
CA PRO A 27 3.31 3.39 3.28
C PRO A 27 4.64 3.00 2.62
N ARG A 28 5.52 2.32 3.36
CA ARG A 28 6.73 1.71 2.79
C ARG A 28 6.50 0.23 2.57
N TYR A 29 6.75 -0.28 1.38
CA TYR A 29 6.68 -1.72 1.12
C TYR A 29 8.04 -2.35 1.41
N VAL A 30 8.07 -3.30 2.33
CA VAL A 30 9.21 -4.15 2.61
C VAL A 30 8.93 -5.49 1.94
N GLN A 31 9.63 -5.74 0.83
CA GLN A 31 9.51 -6.98 0.07
C GLN A 31 10.68 -7.89 0.40
N SER A 32 10.37 -9.15 0.69
CA SER A 32 11.32 -10.25 0.82
C SER A 32 11.08 -11.26 -0.31
N ARG A 33 11.90 -12.30 -0.40
CA ARG A 33 11.72 -13.38 -1.39
C ARG A 33 10.35 -14.07 -1.32
N THR A 34 9.73 -14.12 -0.14
CA THR A 34 8.51 -14.90 0.10
C THR A 34 7.35 -14.08 0.67
N SER A 35 7.59 -12.83 1.05
CA SER A 35 6.62 -12.03 1.79
C SER A 35 6.73 -10.55 1.45
N THR A 36 5.58 -9.89 1.35
CA THR A 36 5.52 -8.43 1.29
C THR A 36 4.87 -7.91 2.56
N PHE A 37 5.41 -6.82 3.11
CA PHE A 37 4.88 -6.14 4.27
C PHE A 37 4.75 -4.63 4.02
N ILE A 38 3.66 -4.03 4.49
CA ILE A 38 3.50 -2.57 4.57
C ILE A 38 4.06 -2.06 5.90
N LEU A 39 5.05 -1.19 5.89
CA LEU A 39 5.61 -0.54 7.07
C LEU A 39 5.13 0.91 7.13
N CYS A 40 4.51 1.32 8.24
CA CYS A 40 4.19 2.73 8.46
C CYS A 40 5.40 3.44 9.08
N PRO A 41 5.91 4.53 8.47
CA PRO A 41 7.03 5.29 9.01
C PRO A 41 6.68 6.05 10.31
N LEU A 42 5.39 6.20 10.63
CA LEU A 42 4.93 6.92 11.82
C LEU A 42 4.80 6.04 13.07
N LEU A 43 4.98 4.72 12.95
CA LEU A 43 4.88 3.77 14.06
C LEU A 43 6.27 3.23 14.43
N PRO A 44 6.93 3.81 15.45
CA PRO A 44 8.30 3.43 15.80
C PRO A 44 8.41 2.12 16.62
N GLN A 45 7.31 1.58 17.17
CA GLN A 45 7.38 0.49 18.15
C GLN A 45 6.91 -0.87 17.65
N LYS A 46 5.61 -1.04 17.40
CA LYS A 46 5.05 -2.35 17.04
C LYS A 46 4.00 -2.19 15.96
N TYR A 47 4.23 -2.88 14.86
CA TYR A 47 3.29 -2.91 13.75
C TYR A 47 2.16 -3.90 14.03
N ALA A 48 0.93 -3.52 13.70
CA ALA A 48 -0.20 -4.43 13.76
C ALA A 48 -0.02 -5.57 12.74
N PRO A 49 -0.59 -6.76 12.99
CA PRO A 49 -0.62 -7.81 11.99
C PRO A 49 -1.28 -7.31 10.71
N GLN A 50 -0.72 -7.67 9.56
CA GLN A 50 -1.24 -7.28 8.25
C GLN A 50 -2.28 -8.29 7.78
N PRO A 51 -3.36 -7.83 7.12
CA PRO A 51 -3.67 -6.46 6.68
C PRO A 51 -4.09 -5.52 7.83
N VAL A 52 -3.62 -4.26 7.82
CA VAL A 52 -3.96 -3.28 8.87
C VAL A 52 -5.37 -2.75 8.64
N ARG A 53 -6.32 -3.26 9.43
CA ARG A 53 -7.74 -2.86 9.39
C ARG A 53 -8.13 -1.82 10.45
N ALA A 54 -7.27 -1.62 11.45
CA ALA A 54 -7.47 -0.63 12.50
C ALA A 54 -6.13 -0.02 12.89
N CYS A 55 -6.03 1.32 12.89
CA CYS A 55 -4.83 2.05 13.27
C CYS A 55 -5.25 3.36 13.96
N SER A 56 -4.76 3.59 15.18
CA SER A 56 -5.02 4.81 15.95
C SER A 56 -4.39 6.06 15.33
N LEU A 57 -3.35 5.89 14.51
CA LEU A 57 -2.66 6.96 13.81
C LEU A 57 -3.15 7.14 12.36
N PHE A 58 -4.22 6.43 11.98
CA PHE A 58 -4.80 6.58 10.66
C PHE A 58 -5.26 8.02 10.42
N ARG A 59 -4.77 8.60 9.34
CA ARG A 59 -5.20 9.90 8.83
C ARG A 59 -5.65 9.69 7.39
N PRO A 60 -6.93 9.85 7.04
CA PRO A 60 -7.38 9.65 5.66
C PRO A 60 -6.68 10.66 4.73
N GLN A 61 -6.16 10.17 3.60
CA GLN A 61 -5.67 11.05 2.53
C GLN A 61 -6.87 11.80 1.92
N PRO A 62 -6.79 13.13 1.73
CA PRO A 62 -7.85 13.85 1.04
C PRO A 62 -7.99 13.31 -0.40
N PRO A 63 -9.21 13.10 -0.90
CA PRO A 63 -9.42 12.71 -2.28
C PRO A 63 -9.02 13.88 -3.19
N GLY A 64 -7.84 13.85 -3.79
CA GLY A 64 -7.41 14.98 -4.62
C GLY A 64 -5.94 15.01 -5.03
N THR A 65 -5.33 13.87 -5.35
CA THR A 65 -4.06 13.88 -6.09
C THR A 65 -4.00 12.70 -7.04
N GLU A 66 -4.97 12.68 -7.95
CA GLU A 66 -4.77 12.05 -9.25
C GLU A 66 -3.63 12.83 -9.90
N ALA A 67 -2.47 12.19 -10.04
CA ALA A 67 -1.36 12.72 -10.81
C ALA A 67 -1.85 12.92 -12.25
N THR A 68 -2.14 14.17 -12.60
CA THR A 68 -2.38 14.57 -13.99
C THR A 68 -1.08 14.63 -14.78
#